data_AF-A0A7W8YLL4-F1
#
_entry.id   AF-A0A7W8YLL4-F1
#
_cell.length_a   1.000
_cell.length_b   1.000
_cell.length_c   1.000
_cell.angle_alpha   90.00
_cell.angle_beta   90.00
_cell.angle_gamma   90.00
#
_symmetry.space_group_name_H-M   'P 1'
#
loop_
_entity.id
_entity.type
_entity.pdbx_description
1 polymer ?
#
loop_
_entity_poly.entity_id
_entity_poly.type
_entity_poly.pdbx_seq_one_letter_code
_entity_poly.pdbx_strand_id
1 'polypeptide(L)'
;MVYPKIPYVSGSNSALLQCDRSSDAIVRIRPELPGNVIVIHGVNDVGTSFGAVEKGLCQGLAARMYGVTGGRQLVFQPASFRLPQVADKAILEPDPDALYFKRTIDETTHSPVIPFYWGFRETGNAGKVVNGQNTDRYGNRLDKDMSKNGGPFGNATNTLPDMWNKGLFSPLDMGGDPVRPLMTAPGRMYMVLAAKRLAALIAMIRDYDSNEAVSIVAHSQGCLISLLAQAFLLDEGKRPADT
;
A
#
# COMPACT_ATOMS: atom_id res chain seq x y z
N MET A 1 -24.54 -6.11 8.89
CA MET A 1 -23.39 -5.69 8.05
C MET A 1 -22.77 -4.49 8.74
N VAL A 2 -21.52 -4.58 9.20
CA VAL A 2 -20.85 -3.55 10.03
C VAL A 2 -20.50 -2.30 9.21
N TYR A 3 -20.35 -2.45 7.89
CA TYR A 3 -20.02 -1.39 6.95
C TYR A 3 -21.16 -1.19 5.95
N PRO A 4 -21.82 -0.01 5.90
CA PRO A 4 -22.91 0.24 4.96
C PRO A 4 -22.36 0.33 3.52
N LYS A 5 -23.02 -0.35 2.58
CA LYS A 5 -22.71 -0.21 1.14
C LYS A 5 -23.17 1.17 0.66
N ILE A 6 -22.23 2.00 0.22
CA ILE A 6 -22.53 3.33 -0.33
C ILE A 6 -23.07 3.12 -1.75
N PRO A 7 -24.22 3.69 -2.12
CA PRO A 7 -24.73 3.63 -3.50
C PRO A 7 -23.69 4.21 -4.47
N TYR A 8 -23.33 3.46 -5.50
CA TYR A 8 -22.38 3.88 -6.52
C TYR A 8 -23.04 3.92 -7.90
N VAL A 9 -22.84 5.03 -8.63
CA VAL A 9 -23.34 5.17 -10.00
C VAL A 9 -22.35 4.50 -10.95
N SER A 10 -22.73 3.31 -11.42
CA SER A 10 -21.93 2.51 -12.36
C SER A 10 -21.87 3.13 -13.76
N GLY A 11 -22.88 3.90 -14.17
CA GLY A 11 -22.87 4.65 -15.41
C GLY A 11 -23.97 5.70 -15.47
N SER A 12 -23.67 6.84 -16.09
CA SER A 12 -24.63 7.92 -16.34
C SER A 12 -24.38 8.52 -17.72
N ASN A 13 -25.44 8.85 -18.44
CA ASN A 13 -25.35 9.62 -19.68
C ASN A 13 -26.54 10.59 -19.78
N SER A 14 -26.38 11.63 -20.58
CA SER A 14 -27.38 12.67 -20.83
C SER A 14 -27.73 12.69 -22.32
N ALA A 15 -29.01 12.82 -22.67
CA ALA A 15 -29.43 12.88 -24.06
C ALA A 15 -30.66 13.77 -24.28
N LEU A 16 -30.72 14.45 -25.43
CA LEU A 16 -31.80 15.37 -25.81
C LEU A 16 -33.07 14.62 -26.21
N LEU A 17 -34.17 14.79 -25.50
CA LEU A 17 -35.45 14.15 -25.83
C LEU A 17 -36.00 14.72 -27.16
N GLN A 18 -35.85 13.95 -28.24
CA GLN A 18 -36.28 14.32 -29.59
C GLN A 18 -37.02 13.12 -30.21
N CYS A 19 -38.10 13.38 -30.95
CA CYS A 19 -38.76 12.36 -31.76
C CYS A 19 -37.85 11.92 -32.92
N ASP A 20 -37.94 10.66 -33.34
CA ASP A 20 -37.17 10.08 -34.46
C ASP A 20 -35.64 10.24 -34.36
N ARG A 21 -35.08 9.94 -33.17
CA ARG A 21 -33.61 9.96 -32.99
C ARG A 21 -32.94 9.00 -34.00
N SER A 22 -31.85 9.48 -34.60
CA SER A 22 -30.99 8.69 -35.48
C SER A 22 -30.12 7.66 -34.75
N SER A 23 -29.98 7.78 -33.43
CA SER A 23 -29.20 6.85 -32.60
C SER A 23 -29.67 6.85 -31.14
N ASP A 24 -29.47 5.70 -30.49
CA ASP A 24 -29.77 5.51 -29.08
C ASP A 24 -28.76 6.22 -28.17
N ALA A 25 -29.23 6.64 -27.00
CA ALA A 25 -28.37 7.17 -25.95
C ALA A 25 -27.66 6.02 -25.23
N ILE A 26 -26.40 5.76 -25.57
CA ILE A 26 -25.63 4.66 -24.97
C ILE A 26 -25.12 5.07 -23.59
N VAL A 27 -25.57 4.40 -22.52
CA VAL A 27 -24.98 4.55 -21.18
C VAL A 27 -23.86 3.52 -21.03
N ARG A 28 -22.61 3.98 -20.92
CA ARG A 28 -21.48 3.10 -20.64
C ARG A 28 -21.45 2.77 -19.14
N ILE A 29 -21.53 1.49 -18.82
CA ILE A 29 -21.44 0.98 -17.46
C ILE A 29 -19.97 0.67 -17.15
N ARG A 30 -19.48 1.18 -16.03
CA ARG A 30 -18.18 0.80 -15.48
C ARG A 30 -18.26 -0.65 -14.98
N PRO A 31 -17.35 -1.53 -15.44
CA PRO A 31 -17.34 -2.90 -14.96
C PRO A 31 -17.03 -2.94 -13.46
N GLU A 32 -17.47 -4.00 -12.80
CA GLU A 32 -17.05 -4.28 -11.43
C GLU A 32 -15.57 -4.66 -11.40
N LEU A 33 -14.90 -4.33 -10.30
CA LEU A 33 -13.52 -4.73 -10.09
C LEU A 33 -13.48 -6.26 -9.86
N PRO A 34 -12.46 -6.97 -10.38
CA PRO A 34 -12.39 -8.43 -10.27
C PRO A 34 -12.11 -8.95 -8.86
N GLY A 35 -11.95 -8.05 -7.88
CA GLY A 35 -11.54 -8.36 -6.51
C GLY A 35 -10.71 -7.22 -5.91
N ASN A 36 -10.18 -7.47 -4.73
CA ASN A 36 -9.25 -6.59 -4.02
C ASN A 36 -7.85 -7.20 -4.03
N VAL A 37 -6.86 -6.45 -4.53
CA VAL A 37 -5.46 -6.85 -4.57
C VAL A 37 -4.66 -6.00 -3.61
N ILE A 38 -4.32 -6.57 -2.45
CA ILE A 38 -3.52 -5.89 -1.43
C ILE A 38 -2.03 -6.04 -1.80
N VAL A 39 -1.34 -4.92 -2.00
CA VAL A 39 0.09 -4.91 -2.34
C VAL A 39 0.89 -4.49 -1.10
N ILE A 40 1.88 -5.29 -0.72
CA ILE A 40 2.69 -5.07 0.49
C ILE A 40 4.17 -4.99 0.11
N HIS A 41 4.80 -3.87 0.48
CA HIS A 41 6.23 -3.63 0.25
C HIS A 41 7.12 -4.28 1.32
N GLY A 42 8.44 -4.28 1.08
CA GLY A 42 9.46 -4.82 1.99
C GLY A 42 9.92 -3.85 3.08
N VAL A 43 11.00 -4.21 3.79
CA VAL A 43 11.61 -3.34 4.81
C VAL A 43 12.29 -2.14 4.15
N ASN A 44 12.24 -0.97 4.82
CA ASN A 44 12.88 0.26 4.37
C ASN A 44 12.52 0.67 2.93
N ASP A 45 11.30 0.34 2.50
CA ASP A 45 10.68 0.84 1.28
C ASP A 45 9.52 1.77 1.67
N VAL A 46 9.48 2.94 1.05
CA VAL A 46 8.45 3.96 1.26
C VAL A 46 7.23 3.77 0.35
N GLY A 47 7.23 2.72 -0.48
CA GLY A 47 6.19 2.47 -1.47
C GLY A 47 6.57 2.95 -2.86
N THR A 48 7.87 3.10 -3.14
CA THR A 48 8.41 3.54 -4.44
C THR A 48 7.88 2.72 -5.62
N SER A 49 7.65 1.43 -5.38
CA SER A 49 7.23 0.49 -6.42
C SER A 49 5.70 0.42 -6.60
N PHE A 50 4.89 1.02 -5.72
CA PHE A 50 3.43 0.87 -5.77
C PHE A 50 2.83 1.34 -7.09
N GLY A 51 3.27 2.49 -7.62
CA GLY A 51 2.75 2.99 -8.90
C GLY A 51 3.06 2.07 -10.08
N ALA A 52 4.26 1.48 -10.12
CA ALA A 52 4.64 0.53 -11.16
C ALA A 52 3.84 -0.77 -11.04
N VAL A 53 3.68 -1.29 -9.81
CA VAL A 53 2.93 -2.52 -9.55
C VAL A 53 1.44 -2.33 -9.85
N GLU A 54 0.83 -1.24 -9.39
CA GLU A 54 -0.59 -0.95 -9.65
C GLU A 54 -0.86 -0.80 -11.14
N LYS A 55 0.00 -0.07 -11.87
CA LYS A 55 -0.09 0.04 -13.33
C LYS A 55 0.02 -1.31 -14.01
N GLY A 56 1.00 -2.14 -13.63
CA GLY A 56 1.21 -3.47 -14.20
C GLY A 56 0.03 -4.41 -13.93
N LEU A 57 -0.53 -4.39 -12.72
CA LEU A 57 -1.71 -5.18 -12.34
C LEU A 57 -2.95 -4.75 -13.15
N CYS A 58 -3.23 -3.46 -13.25
CA CYS A 58 -4.34 -2.95 -14.07
C CYS A 58 -4.20 -3.36 -15.54
N GLN A 59 -2.99 -3.26 -16.12
CA GLN A 59 -2.71 -3.67 -17.49
C GLN A 59 -2.87 -5.19 -17.69
N GLY A 60 -2.32 -5.99 -16.78
CA GLY A 60 -2.40 -7.45 -16.84
C GLY A 60 -3.83 -7.96 -16.69
N LEU A 61 -4.61 -7.39 -15.77
CA LEU A 61 -6.02 -7.71 -15.59
C LEU A 61 -6.85 -7.31 -16.80
N ALA A 62 -6.63 -6.12 -17.37
CA ALA A 62 -7.32 -5.69 -18.58
C ALA A 62 -7.01 -6.60 -19.78
N ALA A 63 -5.75 -7.00 -19.94
CA ALA A 63 -5.35 -7.94 -21.00
C ALA A 63 -5.98 -9.33 -20.80
N ARG A 64 -6.00 -9.84 -19.56
CA ARG A 64 -6.55 -11.17 -19.25
C ARG A 64 -8.07 -11.24 -19.35
N MET A 65 -8.78 -10.23 -18.85
CA MET A 65 -10.26 -10.26 -18.79
C MET A 65 -10.92 -9.77 -20.07
N TYR A 66 -10.31 -8.81 -20.77
CA TYR A 66 -10.94 -8.12 -21.90
C TYR A 66 -10.13 -8.22 -23.20
N GLY A 67 -8.99 -8.93 -23.21
CA GLY A 67 -8.12 -9.03 -24.39
C GLY A 67 -7.51 -7.70 -24.82
N VAL A 68 -7.47 -6.70 -23.93
CA VAL A 68 -6.97 -5.36 -24.24
C VAL A 68 -5.46 -5.33 -24.11
N THR A 69 -4.75 -5.41 -25.24
CA THR A 69 -3.28 -5.26 -25.32
C THR A 69 -2.92 -3.95 -26.02
N GLY A 70 -2.06 -3.14 -25.40
CA GLY A 70 -1.41 -1.99 -26.06
C GLY A 70 -2.28 -0.75 -26.32
N GLY A 71 -2.36 0.15 -25.33
CA GLY A 71 -2.75 1.56 -25.54
C GLY A 71 -4.22 1.86 -25.85
N ARG A 72 -5.10 0.86 -25.98
CA ARG A 72 -6.56 1.05 -25.94
C ARG A 72 -6.99 1.54 -24.55
N GLN A 73 -8.09 2.30 -24.49
CA GLN A 73 -8.64 2.89 -23.27
C GLN A 73 -8.65 1.86 -22.15
N LEU A 74 -7.89 2.13 -21.09
CA LEU A 74 -7.68 1.19 -20.00
C LEU A 74 -9.01 0.95 -19.29
N VAL A 75 -9.45 -0.30 -19.26
CA VAL A 75 -10.65 -0.71 -18.52
C VAL A 75 -10.44 -0.44 -17.02
N PHE A 76 -9.23 -0.67 -16.52
CA PHE A 76 -8.79 -0.35 -15.17
C PHE A 76 -7.79 0.80 -15.20
N GLN A 77 -8.12 1.89 -14.51
CA GLN A 77 -7.30 3.09 -14.42
C GLN A 77 -6.52 3.05 -13.08
N PRO A 78 -5.18 2.90 -13.10
CA PRO A 78 -4.39 2.95 -11.88
C PRO A 78 -4.47 4.34 -11.24
N ALA A 79 -4.29 4.40 -9.93
CA ALA A 79 -4.13 5.66 -9.23
C ALA A 79 -2.81 6.36 -9.60
N SER A 80 -2.72 7.64 -9.23
CA SER A 80 -1.54 8.47 -9.50
C SER A 80 -0.52 8.39 -8.36
N PHE A 81 0.76 8.35 -8.74
CA PHE A 81 1.92 8.38 -7.85
C PHE A 81 2.95 9.34 -8.46
N ARG A 82 3.59 10.18 -7.64
CA ARG A 82 4.59 11.14 -8.12
C ARG A 82 5.98 10.74 -7.64
N LEU A 83 6.81 10.12 -8.47
CA LEU A 83 8.20 9.88 -8.05
C LEU A 83 9.04 11.17 -8.11
N PRO A 84 10.02 11.35 -7.20
CA PRO A 84 10.86 12.53 -7.18
C PRO A 84 11.68 12.64 -8.48
N GLN A 85 11.70 13.83 -9.07
CA GLN A 85 12.43 14.14 -10.30
C GLN A 85 13.67 14.99 -10.01
N VAL A 86 14.59 15.09 -10.99
CA VAL A 86 15.81 15.91 -10.84
C VAL A 86 15.48 17.38 -10.54
N ALA A 87 14.41 17.91 -11.13
CA ALA A 87 13.95 19.29 -10.91
C ALA A 87 13.46 19.53 -9.47
N ASP A 88 12.94 18.50 -8.80
CA ASP A 88 12.44 18.61 -7.43
C ASP A 88 13.54 18.87 -6.40
N LYS A 89 14.81 18.62 -6.76
CA LYS A 89 15.96 18.91 -5.89
C LYS A 89 16.07 20.40 -5.50
N ALA A 90 15.55 21.30 -6.34
CA ALA A 90 15.59 22.73 -6.11
C ALA A 90 14.40 23.25 -5.30
N ILE A 91 13.40 22.41 -5.01
CA ILE A 91 12.15 22.79 -4.37
C ILE A 91 12.12 22.19 -2.97
N LEU A 92 11.93 23.03 -1.95
CA LEU A 92 11.79 22.57 -0.56
C LEU A 92 10.32 22.27 -0.28
N GLU A 93 9.93 21.00 -0.43
CA GLU A 93 8.55 20.58 -0.17
C GLU A 93 8.26 20.44 1.34
N PRO A 94 7.07 20.85 1.82
CA PRO A 94 6.69 20.73 3.22
C PRO A 94 6.53 19.31 3.71
N ASP A 95 6.27 18.32 2.86
CA ASP A 95 6.31 16.89 3.21
C ASP A 95 6.62 16.05 1.96
N PRO A 96 7.91 15.85 1.64
CA PRO A 96 8.29 15.15 0.41
C PRO A 96 7.85 13.69 0.43
N ASP A 97 7.87 13.02 1.58
CA ASP A 97 7.53 11.60 1.66
C ASP A 97 6.02 11.39 1.41
N ALA A 98 5.16 12.30 1.90
CA ALA A 98 3.74 12.29 1.58
C ALA A 98 3.43 12.67 0.13
N LEU A 99 4.19 13.60 -0.45
CA LEU A 99 3.99 14.01 -1.83
C LEU A 99 4.40 12.91 -2.83
N TYR A 100 5.51 12.23 -2.57
CA TYR A 100 6.13 11.39 -3.59
C TYR A 100 5.69 9.91 -3.54
N PHE A 101 5.40 9.38 -2.35
CA PHE A 101 5.25 7.93 -2.18
C PHE A 101 3.84 7.49 -1.77
N LYS A 102 2.92 8.44 -1.52
CA LYS A 102 1.52 8.14 -1.24
C LYS A 102 0.69 8.05 -2.53
N ARG A 103 -0.30 7.16 -2.50
CA ARG A 103 -1.28 6.99 -3.58
C ARG A 103 -2.28 8.15 -3.59
N THR A 104 -2.47 8.77 -4.75
CA THR A 104 -3.48 9.81 -4.98
C THR A 104 -4.60 9.27 -5.85
N ILE A 105 -5.84 9.35 -5.35
CA ILE A 105 -7.05 8.89 -6.02
C ILE A 105 -7.79 10.10 -6.57
N ASP A 106 -8.26 9.99 -7.80
CA ASP A 106 -9.16 10.95 -8.45
C ASP A 106 -10.43 10.25 -8.96
N GLU A 107 -11.35 10.99 -9.56
CA GLU A 107 -12.61 10.44 -10.10
C GLU A 107 -12.42 9.45 -11.25
N THR A 108 -11.24 9.45 -11.88
CA THR A 108 -10.90 8.55 -12.98
C THR A 108 -10.31 7.24 -12.49
N THR A 109 -9.79 7.20 -11.27
CA THR A 109 -9.15 6.04 -10.67
C THR A 109 -10.13 4.87 -10.56
N HIS A 110 -9.79 3.75 -11.18
CA HIS A 110 -10.58 2.53 -11.20
C HIS A 110 -9.65 1.32 -11.17
N SER A 111 -9.22 0.98 -9.96
CA SER A 111 -8.15 -0.01 -9.73
C SER A 111 -8.52 -0.90 -8.55
N PRO A 112 -8.31 -2.23 -8.67
CA PRO A 112 -8.53 -3.18 -7.58
C PRO A 112 -7.42 -3.13 -6.50
N VAL A 113 -6.39 -2.31 -6.70
CA VAL A 113 -5.19 -2.33 -5.87
C VAL A 113 -5.36 -1.49 -4.60
N ILE A 114 -5.00 -2.10 -3.48
CA ILE A 114 -4.91 -1.47 -2.17
C ILE A 114 -3.44 -1.53 -1.71
N PRO A 115 -2.68 -0.42 -1.79
CA PRO A 115 -1.35 -0.38 -1.22
C PRO A 115 -1.41 -0.43 0.30
N PHE A 116 -0.73 -1.39 0.90
CA PHE A 116 -0.66 -1.55 2.35
C PHE A 116 0.66 -0.97 2.86
N TYR A 117 0.59 0.27 3.34
CA TYR A 117 1.69 0.95 4.00
C TYR A 117 1.82 0.46 5.44
N TRP A 118 3.01 0.03 5.81
CA TRP A 118 3.32 -0.44 7.14
C TRP A 118 4.71 0.03 7.55
N GLY A 119 5.01 0.04 8.84
CA GLY A 119 6.31 0.48 9.31
C GLY A 119 6.37 0.72 10.80
N PHE A 120 7.47 1.32 11.21
CA PHE A 120 7.68 1.75 12.59
C PHE A 120 7.22 3.20 12.75
N ARG A 121 6.60 3.52 13.88
CA ARG A 121 6.35 4.90 14.29
C ARG A 121 6.94 5.11 15.66
N GLU A 122 7.79 6.12 15.80
CA GLU A 122 8.34 6.48 17.10
C GLU A 122 7.23 7.08 17.95
N THR A 123 7.19 6.68 19.22
CA THR A 123 6.16 7.12 20.17
C THR A 123 6.77 7.93 21.29
N GLY A 124 6.06 8.96 21.72
CA GLY A 124 6.54 9.93 22.69
C GLY A 124 7.60 10.88 22.14
N ASN A 125 8.14 11.72 23.01
CA ASN A 125 9.18 12.71 22.66
C ASN A 125 10.59 12.09 22.67
N ALA A 126 10.72 10.82 22.31
CA ALA A 126 11.99 10.09 22.31
C ALA A 126 12.82 10.32 21.02
N GLY A 127 12.18 10.84 19.97
CA GLY A 127 12.85 11.22 18.74
C GLY A 127 13.76 12.43 18.90
N LYS A 128 14.70 12.60 17.97
CA LYS A 128 15.68 13.67 17.98
C LYS A 128 15.78 14.32 16.61
N VAL A 129 16.20 15.58 16.56
CA VAL A 129 16.57 16.23 15.30
C VAL A 129 18.08 16.14 15.14
N VAL A 130 18.54 15.45 14.10
CA VAL A 130 19.95 15.29 13.77
C VAL A 130 20.16 15.83 12.36
N ASN A 131 21.08 16.79 12.20
CA ASN A 131 21.37 17.44 10.91
C ASN A 131 20.11 17.98 10.20
N GLY A 132 19.14 18.50 10.95
CA GLY A 132 17.88 19.04 10.42
C GLY A 132 16.85 17.98 10.00
N GLN A 133 17.09 16.69 10.26
CA GLN A 133 16.17 15.60 9.98
C GLN A 133 15.59 15.00 11.26
N ASN A 134 14.32 14.57 11.20
CA ASN A 134 13.70 13.82 12.27
C ASN A 134 14.28 12.41 12.34
N THR A 135 14.65 11.98 13.54
CA THR A 135 15.20 10.65 13.80
C THR A 135 14.50 10.00 14.99
N ASP A 136 14.53 8.66 15.03
CA ASP A 136 14.08 7.92 16.20
C ASP A 136 15.08 8.06 17.37
N ARG A 137 14.78 7.42 18.51
CA ARG A 137 15.66 7.46 19.69
C ARG A 137 17.09 6.97 19.45
N TYR A 138 17.31 6.20 18.37
CA TYR A 138 18.57 5.57 17.99
C TYR A 138 19.27 6.27 16.82
N GLY A 139 18.68 7.32 16.25
CA GLY A 139 19.25 8.10 15.15
C GLY A 139 18.81 7.65 13.75
N ASN A 140 17.88 6.71 13.61
CA ASN A 140 17.36 6.32 12.30
C ASN A 140 16.46 7.43 11.74
N ARG A 141 16.68 7.86 10.48
CA ARG A 141 15.81 8.85 9.80
C ARG A 141 14.36 8.37 9.77
N LEU A 142 13.47 9.28 10.18
CA LEU A 142 12.02 9.20 10.12
C LEU A 142 11.45 10.26 9.17
N ASP A 143 10.25 10.00 8.69
CA ASP A 143 9.42 10.94 7.95
C ASP A 143 8.84 12.00 8.91
N LYS A 144 8.16 13.03 8.39
CA LYS A 144 7.63 14.13 9.23
C LYS A 144 6.58 13.68 10.24
N ASP A 145 5.87 12.60 9.95
CA ASP A 145 4.91 11.95 10.86
C ASP A 145 5.56 11.11 11.99
N MET A 146 6.89 11.20 12.15
CA MET A 146 7.71 10.38 13.06
C MET A 146 7.60 8.89 12.76
N SER A 147 7.46 8.54 11.47
CA SER A 147 7.30 7.17 11.00
C SER A 147 8.35 6.79 9.99
N LYS A 148 8.58 5.49 9.84
CA LYS A 148 9.49 4.91 8.84
C LYS A 148 8.77 3.75 8.18
N ASN A 149 8.37 3.96 6.93
CA ASN A 149 7.77 2.93 6.11
C ASN A 149 8.74 1.74 5.92
N GLY A 150 8.20 0.53 6.07
CA GLY A 150 8.92 -0.75 6.12
C GLY A 150 9.74 -0.96 7.40
N GLY A 151 9.83 0.05 8.26
CA GLY A 151 10.70 0.04 9.44
C GLY A 151 12.20 0.06 9.09
N PRO A 152 13.08 0.03 10.11
CA PRO A 152 14.52 0.10 9.89
C PRO A 152 15.08 -1.12 9.18
N PHE A 153 16.05 -0.90 8.29
CA PHE A 153 16.67 -1.97 7.49
C PHE A 153 17.30 -3.08 8.35
N GLY A 154 17.99 -2.72 9.42
CA GLY A 154 18.60 -3.69 10.36
C GLY A 154 17.60 -4.62 11.06
N ASN A 155 16.31 -4.29 11.03
CA ASN A 155 15.27 -5.14 11.62
C ASN A 155 14.72 -6.21 10.70
N ALA A 156 15.15 -6.29 9.44
CA ALA A 156 14.76 -7.37 8.55
C ALA A 156 15.01 -8.74 9.20
N THR A 157 14.09 -9.67 9.00
CA THR A 157 14.16 -11.03 9.52
C THR A 157 13.63 -12.02 8.48
N ASN A 158 14.04 -13.27 8.60
CA ASN A 158 13.62 -14.39 7.78
C ASN A 158 12.69 -15.38 8.52
N THR A 159 12.37 -15.14 9.81
CA THR A 159 11.48 -16.03 10.58
C THR A 159 10.36 -15.27 11.28
N LEU A 160 9.22 -15.93 11.49
CA LEU A 160 8.08 -15.35 12.22
C LEU A 160 8.38 -15.10 13.71
N PRO A 161 8.99 -16.04 14.47
CA PRO A 161 9.27 -15.80 15.89
C PRO A 161 10.16 -14.58 16.13
N ASP A 162 11.08 -14.30 15.20
CA ASP A 162 11.95 -13.13 15.29
C ASP A 162 11.22 -11.78 15.24
N MET A 163 9.98 -11.75 14.76
CA MET A 163 9.15 -10.53 14.78
C MET A 163 8.80 -10.11 16.22
N TRP A 164 8.87 -11.03 17.20
CA TRP A 164 8.67 -10.74 18.62
C TRP A 164 9.95 -10.30 19.35
N ASN A 165 11.11 -10.29 18.67
CA ASN A 165 12.39 -9.97 19.29
C ASN A 165 12.69 -8.45 19.32
N LYS A 166 13.69 -8.09 20.12
CA LYS A 166 14.08 -6.69 20.43
C LYS A 166 14.72 -5.92 19.26
N GLY A 167 14.85 -6.53 18.08
CA GLY A 167 15.47 -5.90 16.91
C GLY A 167 16.99 -5.95 16.91
N LEU A 168 17.61 -5.27 15.95
CA LEU A 168 19.07 -5.14 15.87
C LEU A 168 19.57 -4.20 16.98
N PHE A 169 20.51 -4.68 17.79
CA PHE A 169 21.28 -3.84 18.71
C PHE A 169 22.68 -3.66 18.15
N SER A 170 22.98 -2.44 17.70
CA SER A 170 24.31 -2.07 17.20
C SER A 170 24.67 -0.69 17.77
N PRO A 171 25.50 -0.63 18.83
CA PRO A 171 25.83 0.64 19.49
C PRO A 171 26.75 1.53 18.63
N LEU A 172 27.36 0.97 17.58
CA LEU A 172 28.15 1.65 16.56
C LEU A 172 27.56 1.34 15.17
N ASP A 173 27.70 2.27 14.21
CA ASP A 173 27.34 2.03 12.81
C ASP A 173 28.33 1.02 12.22
N MET A 174 27.99 -0.27 12.27
CA MET A 174 28.91 -1.35 11.91
C MET A 174 28.84 -1.71 10.41
N GLY A 175 28.95 -0.68 9.56
CA GLY A 175 29.14 -0.87 8.13
C GLY A 175 27.85 -0.87 7.31
N GLY A 176 26.86 -0.06 7.67
CA GLY A 176 25.85 0.35 6.69
C GLY A 176 26.48 1.22 5.60
N ASP A 177 25.90 1.19 4.39
CA ASP A 177 26.15 2.22 3.37
C ASP A 177 25.90 3.60 4.01
N PRO A 178 26.70 4.66 3.74
CA PRO A 178 26.41 6.02 4.22
C PRO A 178 24.95 6.48 4.02
N VAL A 179 24.24 5.91 3.03
CA VAL A 179 22.82 6.19 2.74
C VAL A 179 21.86 5.29 3.53
N ARG A 180 22.34 4.15 4.06
CA ARG A 180 21.58 3.13 4.80
C ARG A 180 22.38 2.63 6.02
N PRO A 181 22.60 3.49 7.03
CA PRO A 181 23.38 3.11 8.21
C PRO A 181 22.70 1.98 8.98
N LEU A 182 23.50 1.06 9.52
CA LEU A 182 23.03 -0.06 10.34
C LEU A 182 23.13 0.34 11.81
N MET A 183 22.17 1.16 12.24
CA MET A 183 22.07 1.61 13.62
C MET A 183 21.27 0.63 14.48
N THR A 184 21.31 0.82 15.80
CA THR A 184 20.34 0.19 16.70
C THR A 184 18.92 0.48 16.21
N ALA A 185 18.11 -0.56 16.14
CA ALA A 185 16.76 -0.50 15.64
C ALA A 185 15.76 -0.78 16.79
N PRO A 186 14.53 -0.23 16.74
CA PRO A 186 13.50 -0.47 17.73
C PRO A 186 13.03 -1.93 17.71
N GLY A 187 12.30 -2.37 18.75
CA GLY A 187 11.75 -3.72 18.79
C GLY A 187 10.85 -4.04 17.57
N ARG A 188 10.85 -5.29 17.11
CA ARG A 188 10.18 -5.70 15.85
C ARG A 188 8.66 -5.88 15.96
N MET A 189 8.07 -5.63 17.14
CA MET A 189 6.63 -5.78 17.38
C MET A 189 5.73 -4.93 16.45
N TYR A 190 6.26 -3.87 15.83
CA TYR A 190 5.53 -3.13 14.80
C TYR A 190 5.22 -3.98 13.57
N MET A 191 6.02 -5.01 13.27
CA MET A 191 5.74 -5.99 12.22
C MET A 191 4.54 -6.88 12.58
N VAL A 192 4.44 -7.30 13.84
CA VAL A 192 3.30 -8.08 14.36
C VAL A 192 2.02 -7.23 14.34
N LEU A 193 2.13 -5.96 14.75
CA LEU A 193 1.02 -5.02 14.66
C LEU A 193 0.58 -4.79 13.20
N ALA A 194 1.53 -4.68 12.27
CA ALA A 194 1.24 -4.58 10.85
C ALA A 194 0.48 -5.83 10.34
N ALA A 195 0.89 -7.03 10.74
CA ALA A 195 0.19 -8.26 10.39
C ALA A 195 -1.25 -8.30 10.97
N LYS A 196 -1.46 -7.84 12.21
CA LYS A 196 -2.82 -7.71 12.77
C LYS A 196 -3.67 -6.71 12.00
N ARG A 197 -3.11 -5.56 11.58
CA ARG A 197 -3.82 -4.57 10.77
C ARG A 197 -4.16 -5.10 9.39
N LEU A 198 -3.29 -5.91 8.80
CA LEU A 198 -3.55 -6.58 7.53
C LEU A 198 -4.67 -7.63 7.66
N ALA A 199 -4.63 -8.45 8.71
CA ALA A 199 -5.70 -9.39 9.03
C ALA A 199 -7.04 -8.67 9.21
N ALA A 200 -7.05 -7.56 9.97
CA ALA A 200 -8.23 -6.73 10.12
C ALA A 200 -8.73 -6.17 8.78
N LEU A 201 -7.84 -5.69 7.89
CA LEU A 201 -8.23 -5.23 6.55
C LEU A 201 -8.92 -6.32 5.74
N ILE A 202 -8.36 -7.54 5.72
CA ILE A 202 -8.97 -8.67 5.01
C ILE A 202 -10.34 -9.00 5.60
N ALA A 203 -10.46 -9.04 6.92
CA ALA A 203 -11.74 -9.26 7.60
C ALA A 203 -12.77 -8.18 7.26
N MET A 204 -12.37 -6.89 7.24
CA MET A 204 -13.26 -5.78 6.86
C MET A 204 -13.79 -5.92 5.43
N ILE A 205 -12.94 -6.34 4.48
CA ILE A 205 -13.37 -6.58 3.09
C ILE A 205 -14.43 -7.69 3.04
N ARG A 206 -14.23 -8.77 3.80
CA ARG A 206 -15.18 -9.89 3.89
C ARG A 206 -16.48 -9.54 4.63
N ASP A 207 -16.42 -8.65 5.60
CA ASP A 207 -17.60 -8.14 6.31
C ASP A 207 -18.43 -7.20 5.43
N TYR A 208 -17.78 -6.49 4.50
CA TYR A 208 -18.43 -5.67 3.49
C TYR A 208 -19.08 -6.53 2.40
N ASP A 209 -18.36 -7.54 1.91
CA ASP A 209 -18.89 -8.55 0.99
C ASP A 209 -18.23 -9.92 1.20
N SER A 210 -19.03 -10.91 1.62
CA SER A 210 -18.53 -12.25 1.97
C SER A 210 -17.94 -13.00 0.78
N ASN A 211 -18.37 -12.66 -0.44
CA ASN A 211 -18.00 -13.36 -1.67
C ASN A 211 -16.84 -12.69 -2.43
N GLU A 212 -16.38 -11.54 -1.98
CA GLU A 212 -15.35 -10.74 -2.64
C GLU A 212 -14.02 -11.50 -2.79
N ALA A 213 -13.32 -11.43 -3.92
CA ALA A 213 -11.98 -12.02 -4.01
C ALA A 213 -10.95 -11.11 -3.30
N VAL A 214 -10.07 -11.68 -2.47
CA VAL A 214 -9.00 -10.92 -1.79
C VAL A 214 -7.66 -11.57 -2.06
N SER A 215 -6.80 -10.95 -2.86
CA SER A 215 -5.46 -11.44 -3.19
C SER A 215 -4.38 -10.58 -2.54
N ILE A 216 -3.24 -11.19 -2.20
CA ILE A 216 -2.09 -10.49 -1.64
C ILE A 216 -0.88 -10.62 -2.55
N VAL A 217 -0.29 -9.49 -2.93
CA VAL A 217 1.00 -9.42 -3.63
C VAL A 217 2.03 -8.84 -2.66
N ALA A 218 2.96 -9.66 -2.22
CA ALA A 218 3.93 -9.28 -1.19
C ALA A 218 5.37 -9.38 -1.69
N HIS A 219 6.23 -8.49 -1.18
CA HIS A 219 7.65 -8.47 -1.47
C HIS A 219 8.50 -8.52 -0.19
N SER A 220 9.55 -9.34 -0.19
CA SER A 220 10.54 -9.43 0.90
C SER A 220 9.87 -9.63 2.28
N GLN A 221 10.15 -8.78 3.27
CA GLN A 221 9.52 -8.84 4.60
C GLN A 221 7.98 -8.77 4.56
N GLY A 222 7.42 -8.13 3.52
CA GLY A 222 5.98 -8.14 3.29
C GLY A 222 5.41 -9.55 3.24
N CYS A 223 6.17 -10.53 2.73
CA CYS A 223 5.74 -11.93 2.68
C CYS A 223 5.55 -12.53 4.09
N LEU A 224 6.42 -12.19 5.04
CA LEU A 224 6.29 -12.65 6.43
C LEU A 224 5.12 -11.98 7.14
N ILE A 225 4.86 -10.70 6.86
CA ILE A 225 3.68 -9.99 7.37
C ILE A 225 2.40 -10.62 6.84
N SER A 226 2.35 -10.91 5.53
CA SER A 226 1.22 -11.62 4.91
C SER A 226 1.01 -12.99 5.53
N LEU A 227 2.06 -13.78 5.67
CA LEU A 227 2.00 -15.11 6.27
C LEU A 227 1.44 -15.05 7.70
N LEU A 228 1.93 -14.11 8.51
CA LEU A 228 1.45 -13.94 9.87
C LEU A 228 -0.01 -13.45 9.92
N ALA A 229 -0.41 -12.56 9.01
CA ALA A 229 -1.79 -12.11 8.92
C ALA A 229 -2.75 -13.26 8.59
N GLN A 230 -2.38 -14.15 7.68
CA GLN A 230 -3.15 -15.36 7.36
C GLN A 230 -3.26 -16.27 8.59
N ALA A 231 -2.18 -16.41 9.37
CA ALA A 231 -2.20 -17.19 10.61
C ALA A 231 -3.15 -16.58 11.66
N PHE A 232 -3.16 -15.25 11.83
CA PHE A 232 -4.12 -14.58 12.73
C PHE A 232 -5.57 -14.78 12.28
N LEU A 233 -5.85 -14.68 10.98
CA LEU A 233 -7.20 -14.92 10.46
C LEU A 233 -7.66 -16.35 10.74
N LEU A 234 -6.77 -17.33 10.54
CA LEU A 234 -7.06 -18.74 10.81
C LEU A 234 -7.33 -18.99 12.30
N ASP A 235 -6.51 -18.42 13.19
CA ASP A 235 -6.66 -18.52 14.65
C ASP A 235 -7.99 -17.89 15.13
N GLU A 236 -8.40 -16.79 14.52
CA GLU A 236 -9.70 -16.13 14.77
C GLU A 236 -10.89 -16.84 14.09
N GLY A 237 -10.67 -17.95 13.37
CA GLY A 237 -11.73 -18.65 12.63
C GLY A 237 -12.30 -17.87 11.45
N LYS A 238 -11.58 -16.87 10.94
CA LYS A 238 -11.98 -16.02 9.81
C LYS A 238 -11.39 -16.54 8.50
N ARG A 239 -12.07 -16.28 7.39
CA ARG A 239 -11.59 -16.64 6.04
C ARG A 239 -10.31 -15.85 5.71
N PRO A 240 -9.18 -16.53 5.42
CA PRO A 240 -7.94 -15.90 4.95
C PRO A 240 -8.09 -15.24 3.57
N ALA A 241 -7.10 -14.48 3.13
CA ALA A 241 -7.01 -14.04 1.74
C ALA A 241 -6.87 -15.24 0.80
N ASP A 242 -7.43 -15.12 -0.41
CA ASP A 242 -7.37 -16.12 -1.46
C ASP A 242 -5.94 -16.14 -2.04
N THR A 243 -5.26 -17.29 -1.86
CA THR A 243 -3.89 -17.57 -2.33
C THR A 243 -3.91 -18.43 -3.57
#